data_AF-A0A962QAE4-F1
#
_entry.id   AF-A0A962QAE4-F1
#
_cell.length_a   1.000
_cell.length_b   1.000
_cell.length_c   1.000
_cell.angle_alpha   90.00
_cell.angle_beta   90.00
_cell.angle_gamma   90.00
#
_symmetry.space_group_name_H-M   'P 1'
#
loop_
_entity.id
_entity.type
_entity.pdbx_description
1 polymer ?
#
loop_
_entity_poly.entity_id
_entity_poly.type
_entity_poly.pdbx_seq_one_letter_code
_entity_poly.pdbx_strand_id
1 'polypeptide(L)'
;MMENIFAVATRNKYRIEINLPNTITRVKGLASVEDLWDFDKAVIDALYGNVMRELEEASGSKFSLSNSSQAKSGNTKRLECMAAVLKFIYEVKVAEENERKEAANKEVKRRRLLELKAQKQEQQMLNLSEEEIDAMLAEL
;
A
#
# COMPACT_ATOMS: atom_id res chain seq x y z
N MET A 1 10.85 -17.81 16.47
CA MET A 1 10.42 -16.41 16.41
C MET A 1 10.76 -15.90 15.02
N MET A 2 9.78 -15.44 14.25
CA MET A 2 10.02 -14.84 12.94
C MET A 2 10.74 -13.51 13.20
N GLU A 3 12.03 -13.41 12.89
CA GLU A 3 12.77 -12.15 13.07
C GLU A 3 12.08 -11.04 12.28
N ASN A 4 11.94 -9.86 12.88
CA ASN A 4 11.36 -8.71 12.21
C ASN A 4 12.20 -8.37 10.97
N ILE A 5 11.62 -8.54 9.78
CA ILE A 5 12.29 -8.36 8.48
C ILE A 5 12.92 -6.97 8.34
N PHE A 6 12.32 -5.95 8.92
CA PHE A 6 12.86 -4.58 8.94
C PHE A 6 14.05 -4.46 9.88
N ALA A 7 14.00 -5.10 11.05
CA ALA A 7 15.12 -5.12 11.99
C ALA A 7 16.35 -5.84 11.39
N VAL A 8 16.13 -6.94 10.67
CA VAL A 8 17.19 -7.67 9.96
C VAL A 8 17.77 -6.82 8.85
N ALA A 9 16.92 -6.21 8.01
CA ALA A 9 17.37 -5.37 6.90
C ALA A 9 18.14 -4.13 7.36
N THR A 10 17.67 -3.46 8.41
CA THR A 10 18.32 -2.26 8.98
C THR A 10 19.62 -2.58 9.70
N ARG A 11 19.65 -3.63 10.55
CA ARG A 11 20.86 -4.07 11.27
C ARG A 11 21.98 -4.47 10.31
N ASN A 12 21.64 -5.14 9.21
CA ASN A 12 22.59 -5.55 8.19
C ASN A 12 22.83 -4.48 7.10
N LYS A 13 22.18 -3.31 7.20
CA LYS A 13 22.30 -2.18 6.27
C LYS A 13 22.08 -2.59 4.81
N TYR A 14 21.09 -3.44 4.59
CA TYR A 14 20.72 -3.93 3.27
C TYR A 14 20.30 -2.78 2.37
N ARG A 15 20.96 -2.68 1.20
CA ARG A 15 20.69 -1.69 0.17
C ARG A 15 20.21 -2.38 -1.10
N ILE A 16 19.12 -1.87 -1.67
CA ILE A 16 18.56 -2.36 -2.93
C ILE A 16 19.12 -1.52 -4.06
N GLU A 17 19.69 -2.17 -5.07
CA GLU A 17 20.15 -1.49 -6.26
C GLU A 17 18.94 -1.10 -7.10
N ILE A 18 18.75 0.20 -7.27
CA ILE A 18 17.74 0.73 -8.17
C ILE A 18 18.37 0.78 -9.54
N ASN A 19 17.99 -0.16 -10.39
CA ASN A 19 18.30 -0.16 -11.81
C ASN A 19 17.02 -0.37 -12.59
N LEU A 20 16.30 0.73 -12.79
CA LEU A 20 15.05 0.76 -13.54
C LEU A 20 15.33 1.42 -14.89
N PRO A 21 15.54 0.63 -15.97
CA PRO A 21 15.89 1.17 -17.28
C PRO A 21 14.75 1.92 -17.97
N ASN A 22 13.51 1.74 -17.51
CA ASN A 22 12.30 2.10 -18.26
C ASN A 22 11.45 3.21 -17.60
N THR A 23 11.98 3.95 -16.63
CA THR A 23 11.28 5.06 -15.98
C THR A 23 11.75 6.41 -16.54
N ILE A 24 10.86 7.40 -16.63
CA ILE A 24 11.13 8.77 -17.14
C ILE A 24 12.34 9.41 -16.43
N THR A 25 12.61 9.00 -15.20
CA THR A 25 13.83 9.32 -14.46
C THR A 25 14.69 8.07 -14.38
N ARG A 26 15.88 8.07 -15.00
CA ARG A 26 16.90 7.03 -14.77
C ARG A 26 17.38 7.15 -13.33
N VAL A 27 16.70 6.49 -12.39
CA VAL A 27 17.16 6.38 -11.01
C VAL A 27 18.16 5.25 -10.97
N LYS A 28 19.44 5.60 -10.87
CA LYS A 28 20.52 4.67 -10.55
C LYS A 28 21.01 5.01 -9.16
N GLY A 29 20.92 4.07 -8.23
CA GLY A 29 21.29 4.33 -6.85
C GLY A 29 21.10 3.14 -5.93
N LEU A 30 21.38 3.36 -4.65
CA LEU A 30 21.20 2.40 -3.58
C LEU A 30 20.08 2.90 -2.66
N ALA A 31 18.94 2.23 -2.64
CA ALA A 31 17.87 2.53 -1.70
C ALA A 31 18.09 1.81 -0.37
N SER A 32 17.93 2.55 0.72
CA SER A 32 17.72 1.99 2.05
C SER A 32 16.26 1.61 2.25
N VAL A 33 15.97 0.89 3.34
CA VAL A 33 14.61 0.50 3.74
C VAL A 33 13.70 1.72 3.94
N GLU A 34 14.24 2.83 4.42
CA GLU A 34 13.50 4.08 4.65
C GLU A 34 13.08 4.69 3.31
N ASP A 35 14.02 4.77 2.35
CA ASP A 35 13.75 5.31 1.00
C ASP A 35 12.65 4.52 0.26
N LEU A 36 12.45 3.24 0.58
CA LEU A 36 11.39 2.40 -0.02
C LEU A 36 9.98 2.90 0.29
N TRP A 37 9.79 3.61 1.42
CA TRP A 37 8.51 4.20 1.78
C TRP A 37 8.17 5.42 0.93
N ASP A 38 9.14 6.07 0.33
CA ASP A 38 8.92 7.24 -0.54
C ASP A 38 8.66 6.86 -2.00
N PHE A 39 8.96 5.62 -2.41
CA PHE A 39 8.75 5.19 -3.80
C PHE A 39 7.30 4.90 -4.13
N ASP A 40 6.91 5.20 -5.37
CA ASP A 40 5.61 4.80 -5.87
C ASP A 40 5.44 3.29 -5.90
N LYS A 41 4.18 2.85 -5.79
CA LYS A 41 3.80 1.44 -5.84
C LYS A 41 4.33 0.72 -7.08
N ALA A 42 4.32 1.39 -8.24
CA ALA A 42 4.85 0.84 -9.50
C ALA A 42 6.38 0.65 -9.47
N VAL A 43 7.09 1.53 -8.77
CA VAL A 43 8.54 1.43 -8.58
C VAL A 43 8.87 0.26 -7.64
N ILE A 44 8.12 0.12 -6.54
CA ILE A 44 8.28 -0.98 -5.58
C ILE A 44 8.04 -2.34 -6.27
N ASP A 45 7.01 -2.45 -7.11
CA ASP A 45 6.71 -3.68 -7.86
C ASP A 45 7.84 -4.04 -8.84
N ALA A 46 8.35 -3.05 -9.58
CA ALA A 46 9.46 -3.27 -10.49
C ALA A 46 10.76 -3.67 -9.76
N LEU A 47 11.04 -3.08 -8.59
CA LEU A 47 12.15 -3.48 -7.73
C LEU A 47 11.98 -4.91 -7.21
N TYR A 48 10.76 -5.30 -6.83
CA TYR A 48 10.48 -6.66 -6.39
C TYR A 48 10.75 -7.68 -7.51
N GLY A 49 10.32 -7.40 -8.74
CA GLY A 49 10.61 -8.24 -9.90
C GLY A 49 12.12 -8.40 -10.17
N ASN A 50 12.90 -7.33 -10.01
CA ASN A 50 14.36 -7.39 -10.13
C ASN A 50 14.99 -8.26 -9.04
N VAL A 51 14.59 -8.07 -7.77
CA VAL A 51 15.10 -8.87 -6.64
C VAL A 51 14.75 -10.35 -6.77
N MET A 52 13.54 -10.67 -7.26
CA MET A 52 13.13 -12.06 -7.52
C MET A 52 13.95 -12.70 -8.65
N ARG A 53 14.22 -11.96 -9.74
CA ARG A 53 15.10 -12.45 -10.80
C ARG A 53 16.52 -12.72 -10.30
N GLU A 54 17.07 -11.84 -9.47
CA GLU A 54 18.39 -12.05 -8.84
C GLU A 54 18.40 -13.26 -7.90
N LEU A 55 17.29 -13.50 -7.18
CA LEU A 55 17.13 -14.66 -6.31
C LEU A 55 17.06 -15.97 -7.10
N GLU A 56 16.35 -15.96 -8.24
CA GLU A 56 16.32 -17.08 -9.18
C GLU A 56 17.70 -17.35 -9.78
N GLU A 57 18.43 -16.31 -10.19
CA GLU A 57 19.82 -16.44 -10.70
C GLU A 57 20.78 -16.96 -9.62
N ALA A 58 20.58 -16.58 -8.36
CA ALA A 58 21.38 -17.05 -7.22
C ALA A 58 21.05 -18.50 -6.81
N SER A 59 19.81 -18.95 -7.01
CA SER A 59 19.33 -20.30 -6.66
C SER A 59 19.47 -21.30 -7.80
N GLY A 60 19.46 -20.87 -9.06
CA GLY A 60 19.52 -21.71 -10.25
C GLY A 60 20.58 -21.30 -11.28
N SER A 61 21.54 -22.20 -11.53
CA SER A 61 22.11 -22.40 -12.88
C SER A 61 23.18 -21.46 -13.46
N LYS A 62 23.94 -20.68 -12.67
CA LYS A 62 25.25 -20.16 -13.16
C LYS A 62 26.41 -20.75 -12.34
N PHE A 63 26.98 -21.83 -12.86
CA PHE A 63 28.28 -22.38 -12.44
C PHE A 63 29.39 -21.38 -12.81
N SER A 64 29.48 -20.27 -12.08
CA SER A 64 30.65 -19.41 -12.12
C SER A 64 31.71 -19.97 -11.16
N LEU A 65 32.97 -20.02 -11.60
CA LEU A 65 34.12 -20.57 -10.87
C LEU A 65 34.39 -19.92 -9.49
N SER A 66 33.75 -18.79 -9.17
CA SER A 66 33.94 -18.02 -7.93
C SER A 66 32.92 -18.32 -6.81
N ASN A 67 32.02 -19.28 -7.02
CA ASN A 67 30.85 -19.50 -6.17
C ASN A 67 31.14 -20.37 -4.93
N SER A 68 31.73 -19.80 -3.88
CA SER A 68 31.87 -20.47 -2.57
C SER A 68 30.51 -20.61 -1.87
N SER A 69 30.21 -21.80 -1.36
CA SER A 69 28.88 -22.18 -0.83
C SER A 69 28.39 -21.32 0.35
N GLN A 70 29.28 -20.66 1.10
CA GLN A 70 28.91 -19.75 2.18
C GLN A 70 28.44 -18.37 1.68
N ALA A 71 29.04 -17.86 0.60
CA ALA A 71 28.64 -16.57 0.00
C ALA A 71 27.24 -16.65 -0.62
N LYS A 72 26.87 -17.81 -1.17
CA LYS A 72 25.51 -18.07 -1.68
C LYS A 72 24.46 -17.93 -0.59
N SER A 73 24.65 -18.58 0.56
CA SER A 73 23.66 -18.54 1.64
C SER A 73 23.44 -17.13 2.20
N GLY A 74 24.50 -16.32 2.33
CA GLY A 74 24.38 -14.93 2.78
C GLY A 74 23.66 -14.04 1.77
N ASN A 75 23.95 -14.18 0.48
CA ASN A 75 23.34 -13.36 -0.55
C ASN A 75 21.88 -13.75 -0.81
N THR A 76 21.54 -15.05 -0.81
CA THR A 76 20.16 -15.51 -0.92
C THR A 76 19.31 -15.01 0.24
N LYS A 77 19.79 -15.12 1.49
CA LYS A 77 19.07 -14.58 2.66
C LYS A 77 18.85 -13.06 2.59
N ARG A 78 19.85 -12.32 2.09
CA ARG A 78 19.71 -10.89 1.84
C ARG A 78 18.58 -10.62 0.84
N LEU A 79 18.57 -11.31 -0.30
CA LEU A 79 17.55 -11.14 -1.35
C LEU A 79 16.15 -11.55 -0.86
N GLU A 80 16.02 -12.65 -0.12
CA GLU A 80 14.76 -13.07 0.50
C GLU A 80 14.23 -12.02 1.48
N CYS A 81 15.10 -11.47 2.34
CA CYS A 81 14.73 -10.42 3.28
C CYS A 81 14.28 -9.14 2.55
N MET A 82 14.98 -8.75 1.48
CA MET A 82 14.61 -7.60 0.65
C MET A 82 13.27 -7.80 -0.05
N ALA A 83 13.03 -8.98 -0.62
CA ALA A 83 11.76 -9.32 -1.26
C ALA A 83 10.61 -9.25 -0.25
N ALA A 84 10.81 -9.76 0.98
CA ALA A 84 9.82 -9.68 2.04
C ALA A 84 9.52 -8.23 2.45
N VAL A 85 10.54 -7.38 2.59
CA VAL A 85 10.38 -5.95 2.91
C VAL A 85 9.59 -5.23 1.81
N LEU A 86 9.97 -5.41 0.53
CA LEU A 86 9.27 -4.79 -0.60
C LEU A 86 7.79 -5.22 -0.67
N LYS A 87 7.52 -6.51 -0.48
CA LYS A 87 6.16 -7.05 -0.45
C LYS A 87 5.32 -6.42 0.66
N PHE A 88 5.87 -6.32 1.88
CA PHE A 88 5.16 -5.71 2.99
C PHE A 88 4.82 -4.24 2.70
N ILE A 89 5.80 -3.44 2.23
CA ILE A 89 5.57 -2.02 1.94
C ILE A 89 4.51 -1.86 0.84
N TYR A 90 4.55 -2.71 -0.19
CA TYR A 90 3.55 -2.72 -1.25
C TYR A 90 2.14 -3.02 -0.71
N GLU A 91 2.00 -4.04 0.13
CA GLU A 91 0.72 -4.42 0.75
C GLU A 91 0.16 -3.30 1.63
N VAL A 92 1.01 -2.65 2.44
CA VAL A 92 0.59 -1.51 3.27
C VAL A 92 0.08 -0.36 2.39
N LYS A 93 0.81 0.00 1.34
CA LYS A 93 0.38 1.08 0.43
C LYS A 93 -0.95 0.78 -0.26
N VAL A 94 -1.18 -0.47 -0.66
CA VAL A 94 -2.46 -0.89 -1.25
C VAL A 94 -3.58 -0.79 -0.22
N ALA A 95 -3.34 -1.19 1.03
CA ALA A 95 -4.31 -1.08 2.10
C ALA A 95 -4.68 0.39 2.38
N GLU A 96 -3.69 1.28 2.53
CA GLU A 96 -3.90 2.71 2.75
C GLU A 96 -4.66 3.39 1.60
N GLU A 97 -4.38 3.02 0.34
CA GLU A 97 -5.10 3.54 -0.80
C GLU A 97 -6.57 3.09 -0.80
N ASN A 98 -6.81 1.82 -0.47
CA ASN A 98 -8.16 1.27 -0.37
C ASN A 98 -8.96 1.90 0.76
N GLU A 99 -8.36 2.08 1.94
CA GLU A 99 -9.00 2.76 3.07
C GLU A 99 -9.39 4.20 2.73
N ARG A 100 -8.52 4.92 2.03
CA ARG A 100 -8.81 6.29 1.58
C ARG A 100 -9.99 6.32 0.59
N LYS A 101 -10.04 5.38 -0.35
CA LYS A 101 -11.16 5.23 -1.30
C LYS A 101 -12.45 4.87 -0.58
N GLU A 102 -12.38 3.96 0.40
CA GLU A 102 -13.54 3.59 1.21
C GLU A 102 -14.07 4.75 2.04
N ALA A 103 -13.19 5.55 2.66
CA ALA A 103 -13.56 6.73 3.41
C ALA A 103 -14.29 7.75 2.52
N ALA A 104 -13.75 8.04 1.33
CA ALA A 104 -14.39 8.93 0.35
C ALA A 104 -15.76 8.38 -0.09
N ASN A 105 -15.85 7.09 -0.39
CA ASN A 105 -17.12 6.45 -0.77
C ASN A 105 -18.15 6.47 0.37
N LYS A 106 -17.72 6.27 1.62
CA LYS A 106 -18.59 6.36 2.80
C LYS A 106 -19.11 7.79 3.00
N GLU A 107 -18.26 8.80 2.79
CA GLU A 107 -18.66 10.20 2.87
C GLU A 107 -19.71 10.55 1.80
N VAL A 108 -19.47 10.18 0.54
CA VAL A 108 -20.42 10.39 -0.56
C VAL A 108 -21.76 9.71 -0.28
N LYS A 109 -21.74 8.45 0.15
CA LYS A 109 -22.95 7.71 0.53
C LYS A 109 -23.68 8.40 1.70
N ARG A 110 -22.95 8.84 2.73
CA ARG A 110 -23.53 9.55 3.87
C ARG A 110 -24.21 10.84 3.45
N ARG A 111 -23.58 11.66 2.59
CA ARG A 111 -24.18 12.90 2.06
C ARG A 111 -25.47 12.61 1.31
N ARG A 112 -25.48 11.61 0.43
CA ARG A 112 -26.68 11.22 -0.32
C ARG A 112 -27.82 10.70 0.56
N LEU A 113 -27.49 9.94 1.62
CA LEU A 113 -28.49 9.47 2.58
C LEU A 113 -29.07 10.61 3.42
N LEU A 114 -28.25 11.60 3.81
CA LEU A 114 -28.73 12.78 4.53
C LEU A 114 -29.66 13.62 3.66
N GLU A 115 -29.33 13.80 2.39
CA GLU A 115 -30.18 14.52 1.43
C GLU A 115 -31.52 13.81 1.22
N LEU A 116 -31.51 12.48 1.03
CA LEU A 116 -32.74 11.69 0.92
C LEU A 116 -33.58 11.75 2.21
N LYS A 117 -32.95 11.76 3.38
CA LYS A 117 -33.65 11.90 4.65
C LYS A 117 -34.33 13.27 4.75
N ALA A 118 -33.62 14.34 4.40
CA ALA A 118 -34.16 15.69 4.40
C ALA A 118 -35.35 15.81 3.43
N GLN A 119 -35.23 15.32 2.20
CA GLN A 119 -36.33 15.30 1.22
C GLN A 119 -37.56 14.53 1.72
N LYS A 120 -37.35 13.37 2.37
CA LYS A 120 -38.47 12.62 2.94
C LYS A 120 -39.15 13.35 4.10
N GLN A 121 -38.36 14.00 4.96
CA GLN A 121 -38.91 14.81 6.06
C GLN A 121 -39.70 15.99 5.50
N GLU A 122 -39.19 16.69 4.49
CA GLU A 122 -39.89 17.78 3.83
C GLU A 122 -41.19 17.31 3.18
N GLN A 123 -41.17 16.19 2.45
CA GLN A 123 -42.39 15.58 1.89
C GLN A 123 -43.40 15.19 2.97
N GLN A 124 -42.96 14.69 4.12
CA GLN A 124 -43.85 14.39 5.23
C GLN A 124 -44.48 15.66 5.79
N MET A 125 -43.69 16.71 6.01
CA MET A 125 -44.19 18.02 6.46
C MET A 125 -45.18 18.64 5.48
N LEU A 126 -44.93 18.51 4.17
CA LEU A 126 -45.82 19.00 3.12
C LEU A 126 -47.13 18.20 3.01
N ASN A 127 -47.18 16.97 3.50
CA ASN A 127 -48.37 16.12 3.50
C ASN A 127 -49.19 16.21 4.79
N LEU A 128 -48.75 16.98 5.79
CA LEU A 128 -49.53 17.24 7.00
C LEU A 128 -50.79 18.04 6.62
N SER A 129 -51.89 17.74 7.29
CA SER A 129 -53.13 18.53 7.18
C SER A 129 -53.02 19.86 7.94
N GLU A 130 -53.87 20.84 7.59
CA GLU A 130 -53.89 22.16 8.26
C GLU A 130 -54.09 22.03 9.78
N GLU A 131 -54.95 21.11 10.22
CA GLU A 131 -55.25 20.84 11.64
C GLU A 131 -54.02 20.29 12.40
N GLU A 132 -53.23 19.43 11.75
CA GLU A 132 -51.98 18.89 12.33
C GLU A 132 -50.88 19.95 12.38
N ILE A 133 -50.80 20.83 11.38
CA ILE A 133 -49.85 21.95 11.36
C ILE A 133 -50.16 22.93 12.49
N ASP A 134 -51.43 23.30 12.68
CA ASP A 134 -51.85 24.21 13.75
C ASP A 134 -51.61 23.61 15.15
N ALA A 135 -51.82 22.30 15.32
CA ALA A 135 -51.52 21.60 16.57
C ALA A 135 -50.01 21.63 16.90
N MET A 136 -49.14 21.42 15.92
CA MET A 136 -47.70 21.49 16.11
C MET A 136 -47.20 22.92 16.39
N LEU A 137 -47.87 23.95 15.85
CA LEU A 137 -47.57 25.35 16.14
C LEU A 137 -48.00 25.78 17.55
N ALA A 138 -49.05 25.17 18.10
CA ALA A 138 -49.54 25.48 19.44
C ALA A 138 -48.70 24.85 20.58
N GLU A 139 -47.89 23.83 20.28
CA GLU A 139 -46.94 23.20 21.23
C GLU A 139 -45.57 23.92 21.31
N LEU A 140 -45.33 24.91 20.46
CA LEU A 140 -44.15 25.80 20.48
C LEU A 140 -44.35 26.98 21.43
#